data_AF-A0A4Q3SF47-F1
#
_entry.id   AF-A0A4Q3SF47-F1
#
_cell.length_a   1.000
_cell.length_b   1.000
_cell.length_c   1.000
_cell.angle_alpha   90.00
_cell.angle_beta   90.00
_cell.angle_gamma   90.00
#
_symmetry.space_group_name_H-M   'P 1'
#
loop_
_entity.id
_entity.type
_entity.pdbx_description
1 polymer ?
#
loop_
_entity_poly.entity_id
_entity_poly.type
_entity_poly.pdbx_seq_one_letter_code
_entity_poly.pdbx_strand_id
1 'polypeptide(L)'
;MKVSLEQYAPHHLLSPYIEAYWRVNSGTNTSVPQRVMPDGCVDLIINRGEDFVIDDGKHILKHGKIYIGGAITKHMDAVLPNQLNIAGIRFRAGALVHFAKLPSLHEFADGFFESTCFDLPPSAFRSAQINNIN
;
A
#
# COMPACT_ATOMS: atom_id res chain seq x y z
N MET A 1 -15.57 -6.48 -17.38
CA MET A 1 -14.46 -6.86 -16.48
C MET A 1 -14.44 -5.90 -15.30
N LYS A 2 -14.20 -6.40 -14.08
CA LYS A 2 -14.37 -5.67 -12.81
C LYS A 2 -13.00 -5.50 -12.14
N VAL A 3 -12.79 -4.40 -11.42
CA VAL A 3 -11.66 -4.26 -10.49
C VAL A 3 -11.86 -5.25 -9.35
N SER A 4 -10.85 -6.07 -9.05
CA SER A 4 -10.88 -7.06 -7.98
C SER A 4 -10.00 -6.58 -6.81
N LEU A 5 -10.56 -6.60 -5.60
CA LEU A 5 -9.84 -6.37 -4.35
C LEU A 5 -9.82 -7.68 -3.57
N GLU A 6 -8.63 -8.17 -3.27
CA GLU A 6 -8.39 -9.35 -2.44
C GLU A 6 -7.70 -8.92 -1.15
N GLN A 7 -8.10 -9.51 -0.03
CA GLN A 7 -7.50 -9.25 1.28
C GLN A 7 -7.10 -10.55 1.96
N TYR A 8 -5.97 -10.53 2.64
CA TYR A 8 -5.36 -11.67 3.30
C TYR A 8 -5.00 -11.30 4.72
N ALA A 9 -5.35 -12.17 5.67
CA ALA A 9 -5.00 -11.97 7.06
C ALA A 9 -3.48 -12.08 7.26
N PRO A 10 -2.89 -11.24 8.15
CA PRO A 10 -1.49 -11.35 8.47
C PRO A 10 -1.20 -12.58 9.32
N HIS A 11 0.06 -13.01 9.34
CA HIS A 11 0.52 -13.97 10.33
C HIS A 11 0.27 -13.42 11.75
N HIS A 12 -0.02 -14.30 12.72
CA HIS A 12 -0.44 -13.88 14.07
C HIS A 12 0.56 -12.93 14.75
N LEU A 13 1.87 -13.13 14.53
CA LEU A 13 2.94 -12.27 15.05
C LEU A 13 2.90 -10.83 14.50
N LEU A 14 2.30 -10.61 13.33
CA LEU A 14 2.18 -9.31 12.69
C LEU A 14 0.81 -8.68 12.89
N SER A 15 -0.19 -9.44 13.37
CA SER A 15 -1.55 -8.96 13.61
C SER A 15 -1.69 -7.76 14.57
N PRO A 16 -0.76 -7.48 15.52
CA PRO A 16 -0.79 -6.24 16.29
C PRO A 16 -0.45 -5.00 15.47
N TYR A 17 0.20 -5.17 14.31
CA TYR A 17 0.73 -4.06 13.52
C TYR A 17 0.09 -3.94 12.14
N ILE A 18 -0.19 -5.07 11.52
CA ILE A 18 -0.77 -5.19 10.19
C ILE A 18 -2.23 -5.60 10.37
N GLU A 19 -3.12 -4.91 9.68
CA GLU A 19 -4.53 -5.26 9.62
C GLU A 19 -4.80 -6.28 8.51
N ALA A 20 -4.27 -6.02 7.31
CA ALA A 20 -4.43 -6.89 6.16
C ALA A 20 -3.28 -6.71 5.16
N TYR A 21 -2.97 -7.77 4.43
CA TYR A 21 -2.36 -7.64 3.11
C TYR A 21 -3.46 -7.54 2.08
N TRP A 22 -3.26 -6.73 1.04
CA TRP A 22 -4.26 -6.57 0.00
C TRP A 22 -3.64 -6.55 -1.38
N ARG A 23 -4.44 -6.90 -2.38
CA ARG A 23 -4.09 -6.80 -3.79
C ARG A 23 -5.26 -6.23 -4.57
N VAL A 24 -4.96 -5.32 -5.48
CA VAL A 24 -5.91 -4.84 -6.47
C VAL A 24 -5.39 -5.18 -7.86
N ASN A 25 -6.21 -5.93 -8.60
CA ASN A 25 -5.96 -6.21 -10.00
C ASN A 25 -7.14 -5.71 -10.86
N SER A 26 -6.85 -5.03 -11.97
CA SER A 26 -7.84 -4.78 -13.03
C SER A 26 -7.49 -5.65 -14.24
N GLY A 27 -8.47 -6.41 -14.72
CA GLY A 27 -8.38 -7.06 -16.02
C GLY A 27 -8.96 -6.20 -17.14
N THR A 28 -9.26 -4.92 -16.89
CA THR A 28 -9.97 -4.09 -17.86
C THR A 28 -9.03 -3.60 -18.96
N ASN A 29 -9.53 -3.58 -20.20
CA ASN A 29 -8.84 -2.94 -21.34
C ASN A 29 -9.07 -1.43 -21.39
N THR A 30 -9.71 -0.85 -20.37
CA THR A 30 -10.11 0.56 -20.29
C THR A 30 -9.86 1.09 -18.89
N SER A 31 -9.50 2.38 -18.79
CA SER A 31 -9.20 2.99 -17.51
C SER A 31 -10.51 3.22 -16.77
N VAL A 32 -10.53 2.93 -15.47
CA VAL A 32 -11.74 3.05 -14.67
C VAL A 32 -11.55 4.18 -13.67
N PRO A 33 -12.42 5.22 -13.69
CA PRO A 33 -12.47 6.19 -12.61
C PRO A 33 -12.87 5.47 -11.32
N GLN A 34 -12.07 5.62 -10.28
CA GLN A 34 -12.34 5.08 -8.95
C GLN A 34 -12.24 6.18 -7.92
N ARG A 35 -13.22 6.22 -7.02
CA ARG A 35 -13.19 7.05 -5.83
C ARG A 35 -12.66 6.24 -4.65
N VAL A 36 -11.57 6.70 -4.05
CA VAL A 36 -11.05 6.19 -2.79
C VAL A 36 -11.69 6.99 -1.65
N MET A 37 -12.31 6.29 -0.70
CA MET A 37 -12.99 6.92 0.43
C MET A 37 -12.01 7.16 1.58
N PRO A 38 -12.24 8.18 2.42
CA PRO A 38 -11.48 8.36 3.65
C PRO A 38 -11.67 7.15 4.57
N ASP A 39 -10.58 6.46 4.90
CA ASP A 39 -10.58 5.33 5.83
C ASP A 39 -9.58 5.51 6.98
N GLY A 40 -8.81 6.61 6.99
CA GLY A 40 -7.80 6.88 8.00
C GLY A 40 -6.68 5.84 8.08
N CYS A 41 -6.63 4.90 7.14
CA CYS A 41 -5.65 3.83 7.13
C CYS A 41 -4.34 4.33 6.50
N VAL A 42 -3.23 3.75 6.95
CA VAL A 42 -1.93 3.95 6.31
C VAL A 42 -1.56 2.68 5.59
N ASP A 43 -1.27 2.80 4.31
CA ASP A 43 -0.94 1.67 3.44
C ASP A 43 0.49 1.80 2.92
N LEU A 44 1.24 0.70 2.95
CA LEU A 44 2.40 0.52 2.09
C LEU A 44 1.91 -0.06 0.76
N ILE A 45 2.25 0.58 -0.35
CA ILE A 45 1.74 0.26 -1.68
C ILE A 45 2.92 -0.06 -2.59
N ILE A 46 2.85 -1.17 -3.30
CA ILE A 46 3.82 -1.57 -4.30
C ILE A 46 3.13 -1.58 -5.65
N ASN A 47 3.63 -0.78 -6.59
CA ASN A 47 3.16 -0.84 -7.96
C ASN A 47 3.90 -1.95 -8.73
N ARG A 48 3.16 -2.95 -9.20
CA ARG A 48 3.66 -4.07 -10.00
C ARG A 48 3.14 -4.04 -11.45
N GLY A 49 2.30 -3.08 -11.78
CA GLY A 49 1.83 -2.80 -13.14
C GLY A 49 2.53 -1.58 -13.73
N GLU A 50 1.95 -1.00 -14.76
CA GLU A 50 2.44 0.21 -15.40
C GLU A 50 2.33 1.45 -14.49
N ASP A 51 3.06 2.51 -14.84
CA ASP A 51 2.94 3.81 -14.21
C ASP A 51 1.50 4.32 -14.28
N PHE A 52 0.97 4.87 -13.19
CA PHE A 52 -0.36 5.49 -13.20
C PHE A 52 -0.45 6.70 -12.27
N VAL A 53 -1.45 7.53 -12.55
CA VAL A 53 -1.69 8.79 -11.85
C VAL A 53 -2.88 8.69 -10.91
N ILE A 54 -2.78 9.36 -9.76
CA ILE A 54 -3.86 9.45 -8.77
C ILE A 54 -3.99 10.90 -8.28
N ASP A 55 -5.12 11.18 -7.62
CA ASP A 55 -5.48 12.50 -7.09
C ASP A 55 -5.41 13.59 -8.17
N ASP A 56 -6.13 13.37 -9.27
CA ASP A 56 -6.19 14.31 -10.42
C ASP A 56 -4.80 14.68 -10.98
N GLY A 57 -3.87 13.72 -10.98
CA GLY A 57 -2.53 13.90 -11.54
C GLY A 57 -1.48 14.43 -10.57
N LYS A 58 -1.79 14.63 -9.29
CA LYS A 58 -0.82 15.12 -8.29
C LYS A 58 0.27 14.11 -7.95
N HIS A 59 -0.03 12.82 -8.06
CA HIS A 59 0.92 11.75 -7.75
C HIS A 59 1.04 10.76 -8.90
N ILE A 60 2.28 10.33 -9.18
CA ILE A 60 2.61 9.29 -10.15
C ILE A 60 3.18 8.10 -9.39
N LEU A 61 2.48 6.97 -9.45
CA LEU A 61 2.92 5.71 -8.89
C LEU A 61 3.63 4.92 -9.98
N LYS A 62 4.96 4.91 -9.95
CA LYS A 62 5.82 4.29 -10.95
C LYS A 62 5.95 2.79 -10.76
N HIS A 63 6.13 2.06 -11.85
CA HIS A 63 6.39 0.63 -11.88
C HIS A 63 7.56 0.25 -10.98
N GLY A 64 7.37 -0.80 -10.18
CA GLY A 64 8.40 -1.37 -9.30
C GLY A 64 8.73 -0.49 -8.10
N LYS A 65 8.02 0.61 -7.88
CA LYS A 65 8.23 1.52 -6.75
C LYS A 65 7.27 1.23 -5.60
N ILE A 66 7.73 1.63 -4.43
CA ILE A 66 7.04 1.47 -3.16
C ILE A 66 6.63 2.85 -2.66
N TYR A 67 5.40 2.98 -2.20
CA TYR A 67 4.80 4.22 -1.74
C TYR A 67 4.18 4.04 -0.37
N ILE A 68 4.34 5.03 0.50
CA ILE A 68 3.52 5.18 1.70
C ILE A 68 2.33 6.03 1.30
N GLY A 69 1.13 5.42 1.27
CA GLY A 69 -0.13 6.14 1.23
C GLY A 69 -0.54 6.47 2.65
N GLY A 70 -0.48 7.75 3.02
CA GLY A 70 -0.88 8.15 4.36
C GLY A 70 -2.38 8.17 4.55
N ALA A 71 -2.79 8.47 5.78
CA ALA A 71 -4.20 8.48 6.18
C ALA A 71 -5.00 9.43 5.28
N ILE A 72 -5.88 8.85 4.47
CA ILE A 72 -6.77 9.57 3.58
C ILE A 72 -7.89 10.17 4.44
N THR A 73 -7.95 11.50 4.51
CA THR A 73 -8.96 12.26 5.26
C THR A 73 -10.05 12.84 4.35
N LYS A 74 -9.77 12.95 3.04
CA LYS A 74 -10.70 13.41 2.00
C LYS A 74 -10.82 12.37 0.90
N HIS A 75 -11.95 12.31 0.23
CA HIS A 75 -12.07 11.40 -0.91
C HIS A 75 -11.06 11.80 -1.99
N MET A 76 -10.52 10.78 -2.67
CA MET A 76 -9.56 10.96 -3.76
C MET A 76 -10.09 10.26 -5.00
N ASP A 77 -10.07 10.95 -6.13
CA ASP A 77 -10.39 10.35 -7.42
C ASP A 77 -9.11 9.86 -8.11
N ALA A 78 -9.15 8.62 -8.60
CA ALA A 78 -8.06 7.95 -9.28
C ALA A 78 -8.52 7.42 -10.63
N VAL A 79 -7.67 7.55 -11.64
CA VAL A 79 -7.90 6.91 -12.95
C VAL A 79 -7.04 5.66 -12.98
N LEU A 80 -7.67 4.51 -12.73
CA LEU A 80 -6.94 3.25 -12.67
C LEU A 80 -6.58 2.78 -14.08
N PRO A 81 -5.32 2.37 -14.33
CA PRO A 81 -4.87 1.95 -15.65
C PRO A 81 -5.52 0.64 -16.08
N ASN A 82 -5.48 0.43 -17.39
CA ASN A 82 -5.79 -0.84 -18.04
C ASN A 82 -4.68 -1.81 -17.57
N GLN A 83 -5.00 -2.88 -16.85
CA GLN A 83 -4.02 -3.78 -16.20
C GLN A 83 -3.38 -3.24 -14.90
N LEU A 84 -4.16 -2.56 -14.06
CA LEU A 84 -3.73 -2.25 -12.70
C LEU A 84 -3.30 -3.54 -11.97
N ASN A 85 -2.13 -3.49 -11.35
CA ASN A 85 -1.62 -4.57 -10.52
C ASN A 85 -0.83 -3.95 -9.37
N ILE A 86 -1.51 -3.73 -8.27
CA ILE A 86 -0.93 -3.16 -7.06
C ILE A 86 -1.18 -4.11 -5.89
N ALA A 87 -0.23 -4.13 -4.97
CA ALA A 87 -0.37 -4.86 -3.72
C ALA A 87 0.06 -3.96 -2.57
N GLY A 88 -0.44 -4.23 -1.38
CA GLY A 88 -0.07 -3.43 -0.23
C GLY A 88 -0.26 -4.10 1.11
N ILE A 89 0.22 -3.38 2.12
CA ILE A 89 0.13 -3.72 3.53
C ILE A 89 -0.64 -2.61 4.21
N ARG A 90 -1.78 -2.95 4.81
CA ARG A 90 -2.53 -2.03 5.66
C ARG A 90 -2.04 -2.11 7.09
N PHE A 91 -1.54 -1.00 7.60
CA PHE A 91 -1.13 -0.90 8.99
C PHE A 91 -2.32 -0.52 9.87
N ARG A 92 -2.32 -1.05 11.09
CA ARG A 92 -3.18 -0.50 12.15
C ARG A 92 -2.76 0.93 12.46
N ALA A 93 -3.69 1.72 12.99
CA ALA A 93 -3.43 3.10 13.39
C ALA A 93 -2.16 3.19 14.26
N GLY A 94 -1.22 4.05 13.84
CA GLY A 94 0.05 4.27 14.54
C GLY A 94 1.11 3.18 14.35
N ALA A 95 0.82 2.05 13.69
CA ALA A 95 1.75 0.91 13.65
C ALA A 95 2.92 1.07 12.67
N LEU A 96 2.80 1.92 11.65
CA LEU A 96 3.84 2.11 10.64
C LEU A 96 5.19 2.58 11.25
N VAL A 97 5.15 3.35 12.34
CA VAL A 97 6.35 3.87 13.03
C VAL A 97 7.27 2.76 13.56
N HIS A 98 6.77 1.53 13.68
CA HIS A 98 7.59 0.38 14.09
C HIS A 98 8.43 -0.19 12.93
N PHE A 99 8.12 0.14 11.68
CA PHE A 99 8.79 -0.41 10.49
C PHE A 99 9.60 0.61 9.71
N ALA A 100 9.31 1.91 9.89
CA ALA A 100 10.00 2.98 9.20
C ALA A 100 10.29 4.14 10.16
N LYS A 101 11.50 4.71 10.05
CA LYS A 101 11.84 5.97 10.70
C LYS A 101 11.21 7.10 9.89
N LEU A 102 9.96 7.39 10.22
CA LEU A 102 9.21 8.46 9.58
C LEU A 102 9.28 9.73 10.44
N PRO A 103 9.22 10.92 9.83
CA PRO A 103 8.77 12.11 10.54
C PRO A 103 7.30 11.93 10.98
N SER A 104 6.71 12.95 11.61
CA SER A 104 5.39 12.81 12.24
C SER A 104 4.34 12.25 11.27
N LEU A 105 3.51 11.29 11.70
CA LEU A 105 2.52 10.63 10.81
C LEU A 105 1.54 11.61 10.14
N HIS A 106 1.33 12.78 10.75
CA HIS A 106 0.51 13.86 10.20
C HIS A 106 1.09 14.41 8.88
N GLU A 107 2.41 14.41 8.69
CA GLU A 107 3.04 14.86 7.44
C GLU A 107 2.71 13.96 6.24
N PHE A 108 2.23 12.75 6.50
CA PHE A 108 1.83 11.80 5.47
C PHE A 108 0.35 11.88 5.09
N ALA A 109 -0.47 12.62 5.85
CA ALA A 109 -1.91 12.71 5.61
C ALA A 109 -2.21 13.21 4.19
N ASP A 110 -3.20 12.59 3.54
CA ASP A 110 -3.62 12.89 2.17
C ASP A 110 -2.51 12.82 1.10
N GLY A 111 -1.37 12.18 1.36
CA GLY A 111 -0.23 12.14 0.45
C GLY A 111 0.30 10.74 0.14
N PHE A 112 1.00 10.65 -0.99
CA PHE A 112 1.72 9.45 -1.44
C PHE A 112 3.21 9.75 -1.58
N PHE A 113 4.02 9.03 -0.82
CA PHE A 113 5.46 9.29 -0.70
C PHE A 113 6.24 8.07 -1.17
N GLU A 114 7.07 8.24 -2.21
CA GLU A 114 7.97 7.16 -2.64
C GLU A 114 8.93 6.84 -1.48
N SER A 115 8.96 5.59 -1.06
CA SER A 115 9.87 5.11 -0.03
C SER A 115 10.89 4.17 -0.65
N THR A 116 12.16 4.50 -0.47
CA THR A 116 13.28 3.58 -0.64
C THR A 116 13.71 2.96 0.69
N CYS A 117 13.15 3.45 1.80
CA CYS A 117 13.62 3.25 3.16
C CYS A 117 12.60 2.44 3.95
N PHE A 118 12.56 1.14 3.71
CA PHE A 118 12.26 0.19 4.78
C PHE A 118 13.59 -0.45 5.17
N ASP A 119 14.39 0.28 5.94
CA ASP A 119 15.45 -0.33 6.75
C ASP A 119 14.77 -1.11 7.88
N LEU A 120 14.20 -2.26 7.53
CA LEU A 120 13.64 -3.19 8.51
C LEU A 120 14.73 -3.46 9.55
N PRO A 121 14.47 -3.27 10.86
CA PRO A 121 15.47 -3.56 11.86
C PRO A 121 15.87 -5.04 11.71
N PRO A 122 17.17 -5.40 11.75
CA PRO A 122 17.62 -6.78 11.57
C PRO A 122 16.94 -7.80 12.50
N SER A 123 16.35 -7.34 13.60
CA SER A 123 15.56 -8.14 14.54
C SER A 123 14.21 -8.61 13.99
N ALA A 124 13.59 -7.90 13.04
CA ALA A 124 12.30 -8.26 12.45
C ALA A 124 12.38 -9.53 11.57
N PHE A 125 13.56 -9.86 11.06
CA PHE A 125 13.79 -11.05 10.24
C PHE A 125 14.21 -12.29 11.03
N ARG A 126 14.53 -12.18 12.33
CA ARG A 126 14.97 -13.34 13.13
C ARG A 126 13.84 -14.31 13.48
N SER A 127 12.56 -13.92 13.33
CA SER A 127 11.41 -14.79 13.58
C SER A 127 10.78 -15.40 12.33
N ALA A 128 11.30 -15.09 11.14
CA ALA A 128 10.85 -15.69 9.88
C ALA A 128 12.01 -16.41 9.19
N GLN A 129 12.71 -17.29 9.92
CA GLN A 129 13.37 -18.40 9.24
C GLN A 129 12.27 -19.30 8.70
N ILE A 130 12.00 -19.14 7.41
CA ILE A 130 11.26 -20.11 6.59
C ILE A 130 12.11 -21.38 6.58
N ASN A 131 11.91 -22.22 7.59
CA ASN A 131 12.36 -23.59 7.57
C ASN A 131 11.41 -24.36 6.65
N ASN A 132 11.98 -24.80 5.52
CA ASN A 132 11.59 -25.95 4.74
C ASN A 132 10.24 -25.91 4.01
N ILE A 133 10.34 -25.86 2.69
CA ILE A 133 9.59 -26.75 1.81
C ILE A 133 10.54 -27.24 0.73
N ASN A 134 10.95 -28.51 0.89
CA ASN A 134 11.35 -29.38 -0.22
C ASN A 134 10.11 -29.75 -1.04
#